data_AF-A0A6G3X107-F1
#
_entry.id   AF-A0A6G3X107-F1
#
_cell.length_a   1.000
_cell.length_b   1.000
_cell.length_c   1.000
_cell.angle_alpha   90.00
_cell.angle_beta   90.00
_cell.angle_gamma   90.00
#
_symmetry.space_group_name_H-M   'P 1'
#
loop_
_entity.id
_entity.type
_entity.pdbx_description
1 polymer ?
#
loop_
_entity_poly.entity_id
_entity_poly.type
_entity_poly.pdbx_seq_one_letter_code
_entity_poly.pdbx_strand_id
1 'polypeptide(L)' 'MTATTAPRLKTRYREEIAGKLREEFSYENVMQVPGLVKIVVNMGVG' A
#
# COMPACT_ATOMS: atom_id res chain seq x y z
N MET A 1 21.46 16.53 8.72
CA MET A 1 19.99 16.59 8.74
C MET A 1 19.47 15.44 7.87
N THR A 2 18.97 14.36 8.47
CA THR A 2 18.44 13.21 7.73
C THR A 2 17.07 13.56 7.15
N ALA A 3 17.00 13.74 5.83
CA ALA A 3 15.75 14.02 5.13
C ALA A 3 14.76 12.86 5.33
N THR A 4 13.60 13.14 5.91
CA THR A 4 12.51 12.16 6.09
C THR A 4 11.82 11.95 4.74
N THR A 5 12.49 11.28 3.81
CA THR A 5 11.91 10.95 2.49
C THR A 5 10.87 9.85 2.67
N ALA A 6 9.65 10.10 2.16
CA ALA A 6 8.59 9.09 2.18
C ALA A 6 9.05 7.81 1.45
N PRO A 7 8.76 6.60 1.97
CA PRO A 7 9.13 5.36 1.29
C PRO A 7 8.52 5.31 -0.12
N ARG A 8 9.35 5.02 -1.13
CA ARG A 8 8.95 5.01 -2.55
C ARG A 8 7.65 4.23 -2.82
N LEU A 9 7.50 3.06 -2.18
CA LEU A 9 6.31 2.21 -2.34
C LEU A 9 5.05 2.81 -1.71
N LYS A 10 5.20 3.56 -0.61
CA LYS A 10 4.08 4.25 0.05
C LYS A 10 3.56 5.39 -0.80
N THR A 11 4.46 6.16 -1.42
CA THR A 11 4.12 7.23 -2.37
C THR A 11 3.37 6.66 -3.57
N ARG A 12 3.96 5.65 -4.22
CA ARG A 12 3.35 4.97 -5.37
C ARG A 12 1.96 4.39 -5.06
N TYR A 13 1.78 3.79 -3.88
CA TYR A 13 0.48 3.25 -3.48
C TYR A 13 -0.61 4.33 -3.44
N ARG A 14 -0.29 5.49 -2.86
CA ARG A 14 -1.24 6.60 -2.69
C ARG A 14 -1.56 7.32 -3.99
N GLU A 15 -0.55 7.52 -4.84
CA GLU A 15 -0.69 8.32 -6.06
C GLU A 15 -1.24 7.51 -7.23
N GLU A 16 -0.81 6.25 -7.39
CA GLU A 16 -1.16 5.46 -8.57
C GLU A 16 -2.11 4.30 -8.25
N ILE A 17 -1.78 3.49 -7.25
CA ILE A 17 -2.41 2.18 -7.07
C ILE A 17 -3.81 2.32 -6.47
N ALA A 18 -3.98 3.16 -5.45
CA ALA A 18 -5.27 3.33 -4.78
C ALA A 18 -6.36 3.88 -5.71
N GLY A 19 -6.00 4.81 -6.60
CA GLY A 19 -6.92 5.35 -7.62
C GLY A 19 -7.34 4.29 -8.63
N LYS A 20 -6.35 3.55 -9.18
CA LYS A 20 -6.61 2.46 -10.13
C LYS A 20 -7.50 1.37 -9.54
N LEU A 21 -7.24 0.96 -8.30
CA LEU A 21 -8.07 -0.05 -7.62
C LEU A 21 -9.49 0.45 -7.36
N ARG A 22 -9.66 1.74 -7.08
CA ARG A 22 -11.00 2.32 -6.93
C ARG A 22 -11.78 2.32 -8.23
N GLU A 23 -11.14 2.69 -9.33
CA GLU A 23 -11.77 2.70 -10.67
C GLU A 23 -12.09 1.28 -11.16
N GLU A 24 -11.13 0.36 -11.04
CA GLU A 24 -11.26 -1.03 -11.51
C GLU A 24 -12.37 -1.79 -10.77
N PHE A 25 -12.48 -1.61 -9.46
CA PHE A 25 -13.44 -2.34 -8.62
C PHE A 25 -14.64 -1.49 -8.18
N SER A 26 -14.73 -0.25 -8.66
CA SER A 26 -15.84 0.68 -8.36
C SER A 26 -16.17 0.81 -6.87
N TYR A 27 -15.15 0.91 -6.01
CA TYR A 27 -15.37 1.09 -4.57
C TYR A 27 -16.09 2.42 -4.28
N GLU A 28 -17.25 2.33 -3.62
CA GLU A 28 -18.05 3.50 -3.24
C GLU A 28 -17.32 4.36 -2.20
N ASN A 29 -16.64 3.72 -1.24
CA ASN A 29 -15.91 4.39 -0.17
C ASN A 29 -14.40 4.26 -0.35
N VAL A 30 -13.67 5.37 -0.14
CA VAL A 30 -12.20 5.43 -0.21
C VAL A 30 -11.54 4.48 0.78
N MET A 31 -12.17 4.25 1.93
CA MET A 31 -11.65 3.36 2.97
C MET A 31 -11.78 1.86 2.63
N GLN A 32 -12.52 1.51 1.57
CA GLN A 32 -12.63 0.12 1.10
C GLN A 32 -11.46 -0.31 0.22
N VAL A 33 -10.63 0.63 -0.24
CA VAL A 33 -9.46 0.32 -1.08
C VAL A 33 -8.47 -0.54 -0.25
N PRO A 34 -8.14 -1.76 -0.70
CA PRO A 34 -7.35 -2.70 0.08
C PRO A 34 -5.90 -2.23 0.24
N GLY A 35 -5.42 -2.21 1.49
CA GLY A 35 -4.05 -1.82 1.84
C GLY A 35 -3.25 -2.96 2.49
N LEU A 36 -1.92 -2.88 2.39
CA LEU A 36 -1.01 -3.86 3.00
C LEU A 36 -0.90 -3.60 4.51
N VAL A 37 -1.36 -4.55 5.33
CA VAL A 37 -1.34 -4.44 6.80
C VAL A 37 0.01 -4.86 7.38
N LYS A 38 0.52 -6.03 6.98
CA LYS A 38 1.82 -6.55 7.45
C LYS A 38 2.40 -7.56 6.48
N ILE A 39 3.73 -7.66 6.46
CA ILE A 39 4.47 -8.76 5.81
C ILE A 39 5.10 -9.57 6.94
N VAL A 40 4.71 -10.84 7.06
CA VAL A 40 5.34 -11.77 8.01
C VAL A 40 6.34 -12.61 7.23
N VAL A 41 7.62 -12.53 7.61
CA VAL A 41 8.66 -13.40 7.08
C VAL A 41 8.95 -14.46 8.11
N ASN A 42 8.65 -15.71 7.77
CA ASN A 42 9.02 -16.87 8.59
C ASN A 42 10.19 -17.58 7.91
N MET A 43 11.24 -17.87 8.66
CA MET A 43 12.33 -18.73 8.23
C MET A 43 12.24 -20.01 9.07
N GLY A 44 11.54 -21.02 8.53
CA GLY A 44 11.44 -22.32 9.18
C GLY A 44 12.79 -23.02 9.13
N VAL A 45 13.54 -22.96 10.22
CA VAL A 45 14.61 -23.91 10.53
C VAL A 45 13.99 -24.97 11.43
N GLY A 46 13.95 -26.20 10.94
CA GLY A 46 13.38 -27.35 11.65
C GLY A 46 14.12 -27.66 12.95
#